data_AF-A0A4V1QV60-F1
#
_entry.id   AF-A0A4V1QV60-F1
#
_cell.length_a   1.000
_cell.length_b   1.000
_cell.length_c   1.000
_cell.angle_alpha   90.00
_cell.angle_beta   90.00
_cell.angle_gamma   90.00
#
_symmetry.space_group_name_H-M   'P 1'
#
loop_
_entity.id
_entity.type
_entity.pdbx_description
1 polymer ?
#
loop_
_entity_poly.entity_id
_entity_poly.type
_entity_poly.pdbx_seq_one_letter_code
_entity_poly.pdbx_strand_id
1 'polypeptide(L)'
;MIERIRRALGISCVEIYLLALFERHNVDRNEVFMESYIPLHRLISDFTENVQTNFASYAGLERVQSIAARKKMAEFSNLPCKKNTAFQYYMYRVKPEYKNAGLRPWRDDHFLLGYEGEFYDCYPPSKVLIKDIDALSDFKISVRILSDFKGDPAEQYRKLKESIAGVPYRETDVGGIGNDLRRLRDALLIFKISRQRINCILQSKSLNDLIYETGKITGIIEASRLRHRKTDFKTAVEKLCILEKQWIEELMSKEKNEKV
;
A
#
# COMPACT_ATOMS: atom_id res chain seq x y z
N MET A 1 -2.25 1.95 -16.69
CA MET A 1 -2.89 1.35 -15.50
C MET A 1 -2.00 1.42 -14.25
N ILE A 2 -0.72 1.02 -14.34
CA ILE A 2 0.28 1.13 -13.25
C ILE A 2 0.42 2.55 -12.68
N GLU A 3 0.35 3.61 -13.51
CA GLU A 3 0.33 5.00 -13.00
C GLU A 3 -0.89 5.33 -12.13
N ARG A 4 -2.05 4.75 -12.46
CA ARG A 4 -3.30 4.90 -11.72
C ARG A 4 -3.19 4.18 -10.37
N ILE A 5 -2.66 2.96 -10.38
CA ILE A 5 -2.35 2.15 -9.18
C ILE A 5 -1.33 2.89 -8.29
N ARG A 6 -0.28 3.49 -8.85
CA ARG A 6 0.78 4.22 -8.12
C ARG A 6 0.28 5.45 -7.38
N ARG A 7 -0.41 6.37 -8.07
CA ARG A 7 -0.94 7.60 -7.44
C ARG A 7 -2.05 7.29 -6.43
N ALA A 8 -2.75 6.16 -6.63
CA ALA A 8 -3.92 5.78 -5.87
C ALA A 8 -3.71 4.66 -4.84
N LEU A 9 -2.49 4.18 -4.55
CA LEU A 9 -2.31 3.12 -3.53
C LEU A 9 -1.21 3.38 -2.50
N GLY A 10 -0.33 4.37 -2.64
CA GLY A 10 0.73 4.66 -1.65
C GLY A 10 1.69 3.48 -1.36
N ILE A 11 1.78 2.51 -2.26
CA ILE A 11 2.56 1.27 -2.12
C ILE A 11 4.01 1.43 -2.59
N SER A 12 4.89 0.53 -2.13
CA SER A 12 6.31 0.52 -2.49
C SER A 12 6.58 0.06 -3.92
N CYS A 13 7.77 0.38 -4.46
CA CYS A 13 8.21 -0.07 -5.79
C CYS A 13 8.10 -1.59 -5.98
N VAL A 14 8.48 -2.36 -4.96
CA VAL A 14 8.37 -3.82 -4.93
C VAL A 14 6.92 -4.29 -5.10
N GLU A 15 5.99 -3.67 -4.39
CA GLU A 15 4.56 -4.00 -4.50
C GLU A 15 4.00 -3.61 -5.87
N ILE A 16 4.43 -2.47 -6.43
CA ILE A 16 4.04 -2.06 -7.79
C ILE A 16 4.52 -3.09 -8.81
N TYR A 17 5.77 -3.51 -8.74
CA TYR A 17 6.31 -4.54 -9.63
C TYR A 17 5.55 -5.84 -9.48
N LEU A 18 5.29 -6.30 -8.26
CA LEU A 18 4.55 -7.54 -8.05
C LEU A 18 3.14 -7.49 -8.66
N LEU A 19 2.41 -6.39 -8.50
CA LEU A 19 1.09 -6.22 -9.10
C LEU A 19 1.15 -6.19 -10.64
N ALA A 20 2.19 -5.58 -11.22
CA ALA A 20 2.41 -5.61 -12.67
C ALA A 20 2.74 -7.03 -13.17
N LEU A 21 3.51 -7.79 -12.38
CA LEU A 21 3.78 -9.19 -12.68
C LEU A 21 2.52 -10.05 -12.60
N PHE A 22 1.65 -9.81 -11.61
CA PHE A 22 0.36 -10.49 -11.54
C PHE A 22 -0.49 -10.23 -12.78
N GLU A 23 -0.57 -8.98 -13.23
CA GLU A 23 -1.29 -8.64 -14.46
C GLU A 23 -0.73 -9.38 -15.67
N ARG A 24 0.60 -9.39 -15.83
CA ARG A 24 1.28 -10.12 -16.93
C ARG A 24 1.01 -11.62 -16.92
N HIS A 25 0.87 -12.20 -15.72
CA HIS A 25 0.66 -13.63 -15.50
C HIS A 25 -0.80 -14.01 -15.28
N ASN A 26 -1.74 -13.10 -15.56
CA ASN A 26 -3.17 -13.35 -15.33
C ASN A 26 -3.51 -13.78 -13.89
N VAL A 27 -2.68 -13.42 -12.91
CA VAL A 27 -2.95 -13.67 -11.50
C VAL A 27 -3.92 -12.62 -10.96
N ASP A 28 -4.94 -13.07 -10.25
CA ASP A 28 -5.91 -12.20 -9.62
C ASP A 28 -5.31 -11.46 -8.42
N ARG A 29 -5.02 -10.17 -8.63
CA ARG A 29 -4.49 -9.28 -7.59
C ARG A 29 -5.47 -8.98 -6.46
N ASN A 30 -6.77 -9.22 -6.63
CA ASN A 30 -7.74 -8.91 -5.56
C ASN A 30 -7.47 -9.77 -4.32
N GLU A 31 -6.93 -10.96 -4.52
CA GLU A 31 -6.57 -11.91 -3.47
C GLU A 31 -5.61 -11.35 -2.42
N VAL A 32 -4.69 -10.47 -2.82
CA VAL A 32 -3.74 -9.83 -1.90
C VAL A 32 -4.30 -8.58 -1.22
N PHE A 33 -5.50 -8.12 -1.60
CA PHE A 33 -6.13 -6.94 -1.05
C PHE A 33 -7.27 -7.24 -0.07
N MET A 34 -7.84 -8.45 -0.09
CA MET A 34 -8.98 -8.81 0.77
C MET A 34 -8.70 -8.62 2.26
N GLU A 35 -7.45 -8.83 2.68
CA GLU A 35 -7.03 -8.74 4.08
C GLU A 35 -6.50 -7.34 4.44
N SER A 36 -6.79 -6.32 3.63
CA SER A 36 -6.23 -4.97 3.80
C SER A 36 -7.08 -4.04 4.67
N TYR A 37 -8.23 -4.47 5.19
CA TYR A 37 -9.08 -3.62 6.03
C TYR A 37 -8.51 -3.43 7.43
N ILE A 38 -8.38 -2.16 7.82
CA ILE A 38 -7.99 -1.75 9.18
C ILE A 38 -8.91 -0.62 9.62
N PRO A 39 -9.58 -0.73 10.78
CA PRO A 39 -10.37 0.36 11.34
C PRO A 39 -9.49 1.53 11.81
N LEU A 40 -10.00 2.75 11.71
CA LEU A 40 -9.31 3.96 12.16
C LEU A 40 -8.95 3.87 13.64
N HIS A 41 -9.89 3.44 14.50
CA HIS A 41 -9.66 3.39 15.94
C HIS A 41 -8.47 2.49 16.31
N ARG A 42 -8.36 1.32 15.68
CA ARG A 42 -7.25 0.39 15.89
C ARG A 42 -5.93 1.01 15.46
N LEU A 43 -5.93 1.63 14.29
CA LEU A 43 -4.73 2.28 13.77
C LEU A 43 -4.27 3.44 14.64
N ILE A 44 -5.20 4.26 15.15
CA ILE A 44 -4.88 5.37 16.06
C ILE A 44 -4.40 4.87 17.42
N SER A 45 -4.99 3.79 17.96
CA SER A 45 -4.52 3.12 19.18
C SER A 45 -3.10 2.56 19.01
N ASP A 46 -2.81 1.84 17.90
CA ASP A 46 -1.47 1.31 17.60
C ASP A 46 -0.41 2.44 17.53
N PHE A 47 -0.78 3.57 16.93
CA PHE A 47 0.04 4.78 16.83
C PHE A 47 -0.01 5.67 18.07
N THR A 48 -0.75 5.31 19.11
CA THR A 48 -0.73 5.97 20.42
C THR A 48 0.17 5.18 21.35
N GLU A 49 -0.17 3.90 21.53
CA GLU A 49 0.39 3.00 22.54
C GLU A 49 1.83 2.57 22.22
N ASN A 50 2.20 2.53 20.93
CA ASN A 50 3.54 2.13 20.52
C ASN A 50 4.28 3.30 19.82
N VAL A 51 5.18 3.93 20.58
CA VAL A 51 5.95 5.12 20.16
C VAL A 51 6.91 4.84 18.99
N GLN A 52 7.33 3.57 18.82
CA GLN A 52 8.23 3.18 17.73
C GLN A 52 7.50 2.86 16.42
N THR A 53 6.17 2.77 16.46
CA THR A 53 5.35 2.53 15.28
C THR A 53 5.41 3.74 14.34
N ASN A 54 5.79 3.48 13.10
CA ASN A 54 5.74 4.44 12.00
C ASN A 54 5.20 3.75 10.75
N PHE A 55 5.02 4.53 9.68
CA PHE A 55 4.50 4.00 8.41
C PHE A 55 5.27 2.76 7.90
N ALA A 56 6.59 2.75 8.11
CA ALA A 56 7.49 1.74 7.60
C ALA A 56 7.53 0.46 8.48
N SER A 57 7.35 0.60 9.79
CA SER A 57 7.39 -0.50 10.76
C SER A 57 6.02 -1.05 11.13
N TYR A 58 4.92 -0.44 10.65
CA TYR A 58 3.57 -0.85 11.00
C TYR A 58 3.26 -2.27 10.53
N ALA A 59 3.03 -3.19 11.47
CA ALA A 59 2.77 -4.59 11.22
C ALA A 59 1.26 -4.92 11.07
N GLY A 60 0.37 -3.99 11.42
CA GLY A 60 -1.08 -4.23 11.37
C GLY A 60 -1.65 -4.34 9.96
N LEU A 61 -0.91 -3.85 8.94
CA LEU A 61 -1.24 -4.04 7.52
C LEU A 61 -0.20 -4.94 6.87
N GLU A 62 -0.58 -6.18 6.55
CA GLU A 62 0.32 -7.08 5.84
C GLU A 62 0.68 -6.52 4.45
N ARG A 63 1.96 -6.68 4.09
CA ARG A 63 2.49 -6.19 2.82
C ARG A 63 2.09 -7.15 1.70
N VAL A 64 1.85 -6.62 0.50
CA VAL A 64 1.31 -7.42 -0.62
C VAL A 64 2.22 -8.61 -0.99
N GLN A 65 3.54 -8.44 -0.90
CA GLN A 65 4.50 -9.53 -1.14
C GLN A 65 4.38 -10.68 -0.11
N SER A 66 4.07 -10.37 1.15
CA SER A 66 3.94 -11.39 2.19
C SER A 66 2.67 -12.21 1.98
N ILE A 67 1.56 -11.54 1.66
CA ILE A 67 0.28 -12.19 1.34
C ILE A 67 0.44 -13.08 0.10
N ALA A 68 1.10 -12.57 -0.95
CA ALA A 68 1.39 -13.34 -2.17
C ALA A 68 2.21 -14.60 -1.89
N ALA A 69 3.23 -14.51 -1.03
CA ALA A 69 4.04 -15.66 -0.63
C ALA A 69 3.22 -16.69 0.16
N ARG A 70 2.45 -16.23 1.15
CA ARG A 70 1.57 -17.09 1.98
C ARG A 70 0.53 -17.82 1.15
N LYS A 71 -0.07 -17.15 0.16
CA LYS A 71 -1.06 -17.72 -0.78
C LYS A 71 -0.43 -18.54 -1.91
N LYS A 72 0.90 -18.70 -1.94
CA LYS A 72 1.65 -19.37 -3.02
C LYS A 72 1.38 -18.78 -4.40
N MET A 73 1.14 -17.47 -4.48
CA MET A 73 1.01 -16.71 -5.73
C MET A 73 2.37 -16.27 -6.27
N ALA A 74 3.35 -16.09 -5.39
CA ALA A 74 4.72 -15.74 -5.75
C ALA A 74 5.74 -16.30 -4.75
N GLU A 75 6.90 -16.70 -5.24
CA GLU A 75 8.07 -17.04 -4.43
C GLU A 75 9.09 -15.91 -4.46
N PHE A 76 9.67 -15.60 -3.31
CA PHE A 76 10.71 -14.59 -3.16
C PHE A 76 11.98 -15.24 -2.62
N SER A 77 13.14 -14.84 -3.12
CA SER A 77 14.43 -15.20 -2.52
C SER A 77 15.42 -14.05 -2.61
N ASN A 78 16.16 -13.82 -1.53
CA ASN A 78 17.27 -12.88 -1.53
C ASN A 78 18.50 -13.59 -2.12
N LEU A 79 19.05 -13.03 -3.19
CA LEU A 79 20.20 -13.60 -3.89
C LEU A 79 21.32 -12.55 -3.98
N PRO A 80 22.60 -12.96 -3.96
CA PRO A 80 23.68 -12.09 -4.39
C PRO A 80 23.44 -11.60 -5.82
N CYS A 81 23.70 -10.32 -6.07
CA CYS A 81 23.42 -9.66 -7.35
C CYS A 81 24.09 -10.38 -8.53
N LYS A 82 25.35 -10.81 -8.33
CA LYS A 82 26.18 -11.53 -9.30
C LYS A 82 25.73 -12.98 -9.59
N LYS A 83 24.80 -13.54 -8.81
CA LYS A 83 24.33 -14.92 -9.00
C LYS A 83 23.29 -14.96 -10.11
N ASN A 84 23.58 -15.64 -11.21
CA ASN A 84 22.59 -15.97 -12.24
C ASN A 84 21.87 -17.25 -11.85
N THR A 85 20.55 -17.20 -11.89
CA THR A 85 19.66 -18.31 -11.50
C THR A 85 18.53 -18.45 -12.51
N ALA A 86 17.81 -19.57 -12.50
CA ALA A 86 16.65 -19.81 -13.35
C ALA A 86 15.36 -19.13 -12.83
N PHE A 87 15.46 -17.91 -12.30
CA PHE A 87 14.27 -17.12 -11.92
C PHE A 87 13.85 -16.21 -13.06
N GLN A 88 12.53 -15.98 -13.15
CA GLN A 88 11.90 -15.25 -14.23
C GLN A 88 12.06 -13.73 -14.09
N TYR A 89 12.04 -13.22 -12.86
CA TYR A 89 12.13 -11.79 -12.55
C TYR A 89 13.12 -11.52 -11.43
N TYR A 90 13.75 -10.35 -11.47
CA TYR A 90 14.64 -9.88 -10.43
C TYR A 90 14.31 -8.43 -10.07
N MET A 91 14.29 -8.10 -8.78
CA MET A 91 14.24 -6.73 -8.31
C MET A 91 15.60 -6.36 -7.75
N TYR A 92 16.33 -5.49 -8.45
CA TYR A 92 17.67 -5.05 -8.10
C TYR A 92 17.59 -3.80 -7.24
N ARG A 93 18.14 -3.83 -6.03
CA ARG A 93 18.23 -2.62 -5.22
C ARG A 93 19.27 -1.69 -5.84
N VAL A 94 18.93 -0.41 -5.98
CA VAL A 94 19.85 0.63 -6.43
C VAL A 94 20.60 1.16 -5.22
N LYS A 95 21.91 1.32 -5.36
CA LYS A 95 22.77 1.95 -4.36
C LYS A 95 22.30 3.39 -4.09
N PRO A 96 22.14 3.82 -2.83
CA PRO A 96 21.63 5.16 -2.51
C PRO A 96 22.39 6.31 -3.18
N GLU A 97 23.70 6.13 -3.39
CA GLU A 97 24.60 7.14 -3.94
C GLU A 97 24.33 7.46 -5.42
N TYR A 98 23.66 6.56 -6.15
CA TYR A 98 23.40 6.69 -7.57
C TYR A 98 22.04 7.35 -7.89
N LYS A 99 21.30 7.80 -6.86
CA LYS A 99 20.11 8.63 -7.05
C LYS A 99 20.46 10.12 -7.02
N ASN A 100 20.71 10.71 -8.19
CA ASN A 100 20.66 12.17 -8.39
C ASN A 100 19.20 12.64 -8.52
N ALA A 101 18.57 13.17 -7.47
CA ALA A 101 17.42 14.09 -7.58
C ALA A 101 16.95 14.61 -6.19
N GLY A 102 16.67 15.92 -6.10
CA GLY A 102 16.28 16.66 -4.89
C GLY A 102 14.94 16.30 -4.22
N LEU A 103 14.46 15.06 -4.36
CA LEU A 103 13.28 14.54 -3.66
C LEU A 103 13.57 13.09 -3.24
N ARG A 104 14.02 12.90 -2.00
CA ARG A 104 14.27 11.58 -1.40
C ARG A 104 12.93 10.98 -0.90
N PRO A 105 12.40 9.89 -1.48
CA PRO A 105 11.36 9.12 -0.81
C PRO A 105 11.92 8.33 0.38
N TRP A 106 11.07 8.14 1.37
CA TRP A 106 11.39 8.02 2.81
C TRP A 106 11.77 6.61 3.30
N ARG A 107 12.20 5.72 2.40
CA ARG A 107 12.88 4.45 2.71
C ARG A 107 13.89 4.18 1.58
N ASP A 108 15.17 4.08 1.92
CA ASP A 108 16.37 4.11 1.05
C ASP A 108 16.51 2.95 0.04
N ASP A 109 15.47 2.15 -0.17
CA ASP A 109 15.54 0.95 -1.00
C ASP A 109 14.74 1.18 -2.27
N HIS A 110 15.38 1.84 -3.23
CA HIS A 110 14.85 1.88 -4.58
C HIS A 110 15.17 0.57 -5.28
N PHE A 111 14.20 0.01 -6.00
CA PHE A 111 14.39 -1.23 -6.75
C PHE A 111 14.10 -0.99 -8.22
N LEU A 112 14.84 -1.66 -9.09
CA LEU A 112 14.58 -1.77 -10.52
C LEU A 112 14.14 -3.20 -10.84
N LEU A 113 13.08 -3.36 -11.62
CA LEU A 113 12.65 -4.66 -12.12
C LEU A 113 13.49 -5.04 -13.34
N GLY A 114 14.26 -6.11 -13.23
CA GLY A 114 14.99 -6.75 -14.32
C GLY A 114 14.18 -7.89 -14.94
N TYR A 115 14.02 -7.86 -16.26
CA TYR A 115 13.32 -8.88 -17.06
C TYR A 115 13.88 -8.91 -18.49
N GLU A 116 14.19 -10.10 -19.02
CA GLU A 116 14.68 -10.29 -20.41
C GLU A 116 15.88 -9.39 -20.79
N GLY A 117 16.77 -9.11 -19.84
CA GLY A 117 17.94 -8.25 -20.06
C GLY A 117 17.65 -6.75 -20.01
N GLU A 118 16.41 -6.35 -19.73
CA GLU A 118 15.99 -4.96 -19.57
C GLU A 118 15.70 -4.61 -18.11
N PHE A 119 15.83 -3.34 -17.76
CA PHE A 119 15.53 -2.81 -16.44
C PHE A 119 14.42 -1.78 -16.51
N TYR A 120 13.53 -1.82 -15.53
CA TYR A 120 12.36 -0.96 -15.44
C TYR A 120 12.34 -0.28 -14.08
N ASP A 121 12.19 1.05 -14.10
CA ASP A 121 11.91 1.85 -12.92
C ASP A 121 10.40 2.10 -12.83
N CYS A 122 9.85 2.18 -11.63
CA CYS A 122 8.47 2.60 -11.37
C CYS A 122 8.35 4.10 -10.98
N TYR A 123 9.47 4.81 -10.87
CA TYR A 123 9.60 6.21 -10.46
C TYR A 123 10.59 7.02 -11.33
N PRO A 124 10.22 7.44 -12.56
CA PRO A 124 8.97 7.20 -13.30
C PRO A 124 8.93 5.84 -14.03
N PRO A 125 7.73 5.32 -14.39
CA PRO A 125 7.58 4.09 -15.18
C PRO A 125 8.30 4.23 -16.51
N SER A 126 9.49 3.65 -16.59
CA SER A 126 10.33 3.79 -17.77
C SER A 126 11.34 2.66 -17.82
N LYS A 127 11.65 2.24 -19.05
CA LYS A 127 12.82 1.42 -19.30
C LYS A 127 14.05 2.27 -18.97
N VAL A 128 14.91 1.74 -18.10
CA VAL A 128 16.15 2.40 -17.69
C VAL A 128 17.33 1.68 -18.31
N LEU A 129 18.22 2.46 -18.93
CA LEU A 129 19.53 1.98 -19.31
C LEU A 129 20.43 2.05 -18.08
N ILE A 130 20.72 0.90 -17.49
CA ILE A 130 21.77 0.83 -16.47
C ILE A 130 23.10 0.84 -17.21
N LYS A 131 23.72 2.02 -17.30
CA LYS A 131 25.05 2.17 -17.90
C LYS A 131 26.12 1.48 -17.05
N ASP A 132 25.92 1.47 -15.72
CA ASP A 132 26.86 0.89 -14.76
C ASP A 132 26.13 -0.12 -13.86
N ILE A 133 26.43 -1.41 -14.03
CA ILE A 133 26.02 -2.48 -13.07
C ILE A 133 26.44 -2.13 -11.64
N ASP A 134 27.49 -1.31 -11.49
CA ASP A 134 27.99 -0.83 -10.20
C ASP A 134 27.00 0.07 -9.44
N ALA A 135 25.96 0.59 -10.09
CA ALA A 135 24.85 1.29 -9.45
C ALA A 135 23.88 0.35 -8.71
N LEU A 136 24.00 -0.97 -8.91
CA LEU A 136 23.20 -1.97 -8.22
C LEU A 136 23.88 -2.40 -6.92
N SER A 137 23.07 -2.67 -5.91
CA SER A 137 23.49 -3.25 -4.63
C SER A 137 23.98 -4.68 -4.83
N ASP A 138 24.69 -5.21 -3.84
CA ASP A 138 25.23 -6.57 -3.84
C ASP A 138 24.17 -7.66 -3.70
N PHE A 139 22.90 -7.29 -3.51
CA PHE A 139 21.78 -8.22 -3.48
C PHE A 139 20.66 -7.81 -4.43
N LYS A 140 19.89 -8.83 -4.83
CA LYS A 140 18.65 -8.72 -5.59
C LYS A 140 17.60 -9.64 -4.99
N ILE A 141 16.34 -9.31 -5.20
CA ILE A 141 15.21 -10.19 -4.85
C ILE A 141 14.82 -10.91 -6.13
N SER A 142 14.95 -12.24 -6.17
CA SER A 142 14.35 -13.01 -7.25
C SER A 142 12.88 -13.24 -6.96
N VAL A 143 12.07 -13.15 -8.02
CA VAL A 143 10.62 -13.36 -7.95
C VAL A 143 10.21 -14.38 -8.99
N ARG A 144 9.46 -15.39 -8.56
CA ARG A 144 8.79 -16.34 -9.44
C ARG A 144 7.29 -16.21 -9.20
N ILE A 145 6.53 -15.96 -10.26
CA ILE A 145 5.07 -16.01 -10.19
C ILE A 145 4.65 -17.47 -10.30
N LEU A 146 3.79 -17.91 -9.39
CA LEU A 146 3.30 -19.27 -9.33
C LEU A 146 1.85 -19.29 -9.83
N SER A 147 1.62 -19.95 -10.98
CA SER A 147 0.31 -20.32 -11.55
C SER A 147 -0.66 -19.19 -11.95
N ASP A 148 -1.69 -19.56 -12.74
CA ASP A 148 -2.87 -18.75 -13.05
C ASP A 148 -3.83 -18.71 -11.85
N PHE A 149 -3.43 -18.06 -10.75
CA PHE A 149 -4.30 -17.95 -9.58
C PHE A 149 -5.50 -17.07 -9.92
N LYS A 150 -6.70 -17.65 -9.94
CA LYS A 150 -7.98 -16.96 -10.14
C LYS A 150 -8.82 -17.11 -8.88
N GLY A 151 -9.21 -15.98 -8.28
CA GLY A 151 -10.20 -16.00 -7.22
C GLY A 151 -11.61 -15.96 -7.79
N ASP A 152 -12.58 -16.45 -7.03
CA ASP A 152 -14.00 -16.21 -7.29
C ASP A 152 -14.39 -14.83 -6.73
N PRO A 153 -14.80 -13.86 -7.57
CA PRO A 153 -15.18 -12.52 -7.10
C PRO A 153 -16.25 -12.51 -6.01
N ALA A 154 -17.21 -13.45 -6.05
CA ALA A 154 -18.27 -13.52 -5.05
C ALA A 154 -17.71 -13.92 -3.68
N GLU A 155 -16.89 -14.97 -3.65
CA GLU A 155 -16.17 -15.41 -2.45
C GLU A 155 -15.21 -14.35 -1.91
N GLN A 156 -14.52 -13.62 -2.79
CA GLN A 156 -13.64 -12.52 -2.39
C GLN A 156 -14.41 -11.40 -1.70
N TYR A 157 -15.56 -11.02 -2.27
CA TYR A 157 -16.42 -10.00 -1.70
C TYR A 157 -17.01 -10.44 -0.36
N ARG A 158 -17.43 -11.71 -0.24
CA ARG A 158 -17.91 -12.29 1.01
C ARG A 158 -16.84 -12.24 2.11
N LYS A 159 -15.61 -12.69 1.82
CA LYS A 159 -14.49 -12.64 2.78
C LYS A 159 -14.13 -11.22 3.21
N LEU A 160 -14.11 -10.28 2.26
CA LEU A 160 -13.90 -8.88 2.55
C LEU A 160 -14.98 -8.35 3.52
N LYS A 161 -16.26 -8.62 3.24
CA LYS A 161 -17.36 -8.23 4.13
C LYS A 161 -17.22 -8.83 5.53
N GLU A 162 -16.94 -10.12 5.64
CA GLU A 162 -16.74 -10.79 6.92
C GLU A 162 -15.60 -10.16 7.71
N SER A 163 -14.49 -9.82 7.04
CA SER A 163 -13.35 -9.14 7.67
C SER A 163 -13.69 -7.76 8.24
N ILE A 164 -14.68 -7.08 7.65
CA ILE A 164 -15.11 -5.74 8.06
C ILE A 164 -16.19 -5.83 9.14
N ALA A 165 -17.21 -6.67 8.93
CA ALA A 165 -18.33 -6.88 9.85
C ALA A 165 -17.87 -7.43 11.20
N GLY A 166 -16.82 -8.24 11.22
CA GLY A 166 -16.21 -8.75 12.45
C GLY A 166 -15.52 -7.68 13.30
N VAL A 167 -15.42 -6.42 12.83
CA VAL A 167 -14.76 -5.36 13.56
C VAL A 167 -15.76 -4.29 14.02
N PRO A 168 -16.08 -4.21 15.32
CA PRO A 168 -17.03 -3.22 15.81
C PRO A 168 -16.49 -1.81 15.59
N TYR A 169 -17.36 -0.93 15.08
CA TYR A 169 -17.06 0.50 15.06
C TYR A 169 -16.89 0.98 16.51
N ARG A 170 -15.82 1.75 16.75
CA ARG A 170 -15.56 2.42 18.02
C ARG A 170 -15.24 3.87 17.73
N GLU A 171 -15.79 4.77 18.54
CA GLU A 171 -15.32 6.14 18.52
C GLU A 171 -13.83 6.16 18.85
N THR A 172 -13.08 6.90 18.05
CA THR A 172 -11.63 6.95 18.16
C THR A 172 -11.26 8.04 19.16
N ASP A 173 -10.68 7.68 20.30
CA ASP A 173 -10.04 8.66 21.18
C ASP A 173 -8.68 9.04 20.59
N VAL A 174 -8.50 10.34 20.42
CA VAL A 174 -7.36 10.94 19.73
C VAL A 174 -6.47 11.69 20.70
N GLY A 175 -6.88 11.84 21.96
CA GLY A 175 -6.09 12.51 23.00
C GLY A 175 -4.71 11.88 23.19
N GLY A 176 -4.58 10.57 22.92
CA GLY A 176 -3.35 9.80 23.11
C GLY A 176 -2.23 10.01 22.09
N ILE A 177 -2.52 10.34 20.82
CA ILE A 177 -1.45 10.65 19.83
C ILE A 177 -0.76 11.99 20.16
N GLY A 178 -1.44 12.87 20.90
CA GLY A 178 -0.97 14.22 21.18
C GLY A 178 -0.82 15.07 19.91
N ASN A 179 -0.06 16.16 19.99
CA ASN A 179 0.23 17.03 18.84
C ASN A 179 1.31 16.46 17.88
N ASP A 180 1.56 15.14 17.89
CA ASP A 180 2.55 14.51 17.00
C ASP A 180 1.99 14.34 15.57
N LEU A 181 2.16 15.40 14.78
CA LEU A 181 1.74 15.43 13.38
C LEU A 181 2.44 14.36 12.51
N ARG A 182 3.62 13.87 12.90
CA ARG A 182 4.36 12.87 12.12
C ARG A 182 3.69 11.50 12.26
N ARG A 183 3.36 11.10 13.50
CA ARG A 183 2.66 9.85 13.79
C ARG A 183 1.26 9.85 13.20
N LEU A 184 0.53 10.95 13.33
CA LEU A 184 -0.79 11.07 12.70
C LEU A 184 -0.68 10.94 11.17
N ARG A 185 0.24 11.65 10.52
CA ARG A 185 0.42 11.53 9.07
C ARG A 185 0.70 10.08 8.67
N ASP A 186 1.52 9.34 9.40
CA ASP A 186 1.80 7.93 9.12
C ASP A 186 0.57 7.03 9.26
N ALA A 187 -0.18 7.19 10.36
CA ALA A 187 -1.45 6.50 10.53
C ALA A 187 -2.41 6.79 9.36
N LEU A 188 -2.57 8.06 8.97
CA LEU A 188 -3.48 8.41 7.87
C LEU A 188 -3.02 7.90 6.51
N LEU A 189 -1.71 7.83 6.27
CA LEU A 189 -1.19 7.20 5.07
C LEU A 189 -1.58 5.71 5.05
N ILE A 190 -1.38 4.97 6.15
CA ILE A 190 -1.79 3.55 6.23
C ILE A 190 -3.29 3.39 6.05
N PHE A 191 -4.09 4.24 6.71
CA PHE A 191 -5.55 4.24 6.58
C PHE A 191 -5.98 4.42 5.13
N LYS A 192 -5.40 5.42 4.45
CA LYS A 192 -5.65 5.68 3.04
C LYS A 192 -5.28 4.47 2.18
N ILE A 193 -4.12 3.86 2.39
CA ILE A 193 -3.68 2.66 1.65
C ILE A 193 -4.66 1.50 1.85
N SER A 194 -5.07 1.25 3.10
CA SER A 194 -6.06 0.23 3.44
C SER A 194 -7.35 0.41 2.63
N ARG A 195 -7.93 1.62 2.65
CA ARG A 195 -9.16 1.94 1.91
C ARG A 195 -8.96 1.85 0.39
N GLN A 196 -7.81 2.30 -0.10
CA GLN A 196 -7.44 2.25 -1.51
C GLN A 196 -7.33 0.81 -2.05
N ARG A 197 -6.68 -0.10 -1.30
CA ARG A 197 -6.58 -1.52 -1.66
C ARG A 197 -7.96 -2.17 -1.76
N ILE A 198 -8.84 -1.88 -0.80
CA ILE A 198 -10.22 -2.40 -0.83
C ILE A 198 -10.98 -1.83 -2.02
N ASN A 199 -10.86 -0.53 -2.29
CA ASN A 199 -11.54 0.06 -3.44
C ASN A 199 -10.99 -0.41 -4.79
N CYS A 200 -9.78 -0.99 -4.85
CA CYS A 200 -9.32 -1.71 -6.04
C CYS A 200 -10.13 -2.97 -6.33
N ILE A 201 -10.66 -3.62 -5.30
CA ILE A 201 -11.59 -4.76 -5.43
C ILE A 201 -12.98 -4.24 -5.83
N LEU A 202 -13.49 -3.26 -5.10
CA LEU A 202 -14.89 -2.80 -5.22
C LEU A 202 -15.15 -1.85 -6.40
N GLN A 203 -14.11 -1.20 -6.90
CA GLN A 203 -14.16 -0.22 -8.00
C GLN A 203 -15.26 0.85 -7.82
N SER A 204 -15.53 1.26 -6.58
CA SER A 204 -16.62 2.19 -6.27
C SER A 204 -16.18 3.64 -6.43
N LYS A 205 -16.99 4.43 -7.16
CA LYS A 205 -16.77 5.87 -7.29
C LYS A 205 -17.00 6.58 -5.95
N SER A 206 -18.08 6.27 -5.24
CA SER A 206 -18.40 6.84 -3.92
C SER A 206 -17.27 6.64 -2.90
N LEU A 207 -16.77 5.40 -2.77
CA LEU A 207 -15.64 5.09 -1.89
C LEU A 207 -14.35 5.79 -2.34
N ASN A 208 -14.16 5.97 -3.65
CA ASN A 208 -13.02 6.72 -4.18
C ASN A 208 -13.07 8.21 -3.78
N ASP A 209 -14.25 8.80 -3.75
CA ASP A 209 -14.45 10.19 -3.31
C ASP A 209 -14.14 10.33 -1.80
N LEU A 210 -14.57 9.37 -0.97
CA LEU A 210 -14.21 9.34 0.46
C LEU A 210 -12.69 9.16 0.70
N ILE A 211 -12.02 8.35 -0.13
CA ILE A 211 -10.56 8.20 -0.12
C ILE A 211 -9.88 9.52 -0.50
N TYR A 212 -10.44 10.24 -1.47
CA TYR A 212 -9.92 11.53 -1.89
C TYR A 212 -10.04 12.58 -0.77
N GLU A 213 -11.17 12.64 -0.07
CA GLU A 213 -11.35 13.50 1.11
C GLU A 213 -10.37 13.15 2.24
N THR A 214 -10.15 11.86 2.50
CA THR A 214 -9.10 11.38 3.42
C THR A 214 -7.73 11.93 3.00
N GLY A 215 -7.42 11.88 1.70
CA GLY A 215 -6.18 12.40 1.14
C GLY A 215 -5.99 13.91 1.32
N LYS A 216 -7.07 14.71 1.23
CA LYS A 216 -7.03 16.15 1.53
C LYS A 216 -6.66 16.40 2.99
N ILE A 217 -7.26 15.65 3.91
CA ILE A 217 -6.96 15.76 5.35
C ILE A 217 -5.48 15.42 5.60
N THR A 218 -4.96 14.34 5.02
CA THR A 218 -3.53 13.98 5.10
C THR A 218 -2.63 15.10 4.57
N GLY A 219 -3.00 15.71 3.43
CA GLY A 219 -2.26 16.82 2.84
C GLY A 219 -2.22 18.08 3.71
N ILE A 220 -3.34 18.40 4.37
CA ILE A 220 -3.42 19.51 5.34
C ILE A 220 -2.49 19.25 6.53
N ILE A 221 -2.51 18.04 7.09
CA ILE A 221 -1.65 17.66 8.23
C ILE A 221 -0.17 17.75 7.84
N GLU A 222 0.19 17.26 6.66
CA GLU A 222 1.57 17.34 6.16
C GLU A 222 1.99 18.78 5.91
N ALA A 223 1.13 19.62 5.32
CA ALA A 223 1.40 21.03 5.11
C ALA A 223 1.61 21.77 6.44
N SER A 224 0.81 21.49 7.45
CA SER A 224 0.98 22.08 8.78
C SER A 224 2.23 21.60 9.49
N ARG A 225 2.59 20.32 9.34
CA ARG A 225 3.85 19.75 9.84
C ARG A 225 5.05 20.50 9.24
N LEU A 226 5.05 20.71 7.93
CA LEU A 226 6.12 21.40 7.20
C LEU A 226 6.19 22.90 7.53
N ARG A 227 5.05 23.53 7.84
CA ARG A 227 4.97 24.97 8.15
C ARG A 227 5.05 25.28 9.65
N HIS A 228 5.26 24.27 10.51
CA HIS A 228 5.22 24.40 11.97
C HIS A 228 3.96 25.12 12.49
N ARG A 229 2.82 24.96 11.80
CA ARG A 229 1.54 25.58 12.19
C ARG A 229 0.76 24.67 13.13
N LYS A 230 0.05 25.26 14.08
CA LYS A 230 -0.98 24.55 14.84
C LYS A 230 -2.10 24.15 13.87
N THR A 231 -2.30 22.84 13.68
CA THR A 231 -3.55 22.30 13.15
C THR A 231 -4.45 21.96 14.31
N ASP A 232 -5.74 22.21 14.19
CA ASP A 232 -6.70 21.61 15.10
C ASP A 232 -6.78 20.10 14.82
N PHE A 233 -5.98 19.36 15.60
CA PHE A 233 -5.84 17.91 15.53
C PHE A 233 -7.18 17.20 15.73
N LYS A 234 -7.99 17.71 16.66
CA LYS A 234 -9.30 17.14 17.01
C LYS A 234 -10.24 17.21 15.81
N THR A 235 -10.35 18.39 15.19
CA THR A 235 -11.19 18.59 14.00
C THR A 235 -10.80 17.67 12.83
N ALA A 236 -9.50 17.45 12.59
CA ALA A 236 -9.05 16.58 11.50
C ALA A 236 -9.47 15.12 11.71
N VAL A 237 -9.37 14.61 12.94
CA VAL A 237 -9.76 13.23 13.23
C VAL A 237 -11.27 13.05 13.35
N GLU A 238 -12.01 14.02 13.89
CA GLU A 238 -13.48 13.99 13.86
C GLU A 238 -14.02 13.83 12.43
N LYS A 239 -13.43 14.56 11.47
CA LYS A 239 -13.75 14.39 10.05
C LYS A 239 -13.42 13.00 9.53
N LEU A 240 -12.31 12.40 9.97
CA LEU A 240 -11.95 11.04 9.58
C LEU A 240 -12.87 9.98 10.18
N CYS A 241 -13.34 10.17 11.41
CA CYS A 241 -14.35 9.31 12.02
C CYS A 241 -15.66 9.34 11.23
N ILE A 242 -16.09 10.54 10.78
CA ILE A 242 -17.27 10.70 9.92
C ILE A 242 -17.05 9.98 8.58
N LEU A 243 -15.91 10.20 7.94
CA LEU A 243 -15.57 9.55 6.67
C LEU A 243 -15.50 8.03 6.80
N GLU A 244 -14.98 7.51 7.92
CA GLU A 244 -14.97 6.08 8.18
C GLU A 244 -16.38 5.51 8.31
N LYS A 245 -17.26 6.16 9.08
CA LYS A 245 -18.67 5.76 9.20
C LYS A 245 -19.33 5.69 7.82
N GLN A 246 -19.21 6.76 7.04
CA GLN A 246 -19.75 6.83 5.67
C GLN A 246 -19.17 5.73 4.77
N TRP A 247 -17.88 5.45 4.89
CA TRP A 247 -17.21 4.42 4.10
C TRP A 247 -17.72 3.01 4.44
N ILE A 248 -17.93 2.72 5.73
CA ILE A 248 -18.50 1.45 6.20
C ILE A 248 -19.95 1.33 5.74
N GLU A 249 -20.77 2.37 5.93
CA GLU A 249 -22.18 2.39 5.51
C GLU A 249 -22.32 2.15 4.00
N GLU A 250 -21.52 2.84 3.17
CA GLU A 250 -21.52 2.67 1.72
C GLU A 250 -21.09 1.26 1.29
N LEU A 251 -20.13 0.67 2.01
CA LEU A 251 -19.69 -0.70 1.72
C LEU A 251 -20.78 -1.73 2.05
N MET A 252 -21.52 -1.51 3.15
CA MET A 252 -22.60 -2.40 3.58
C MET A 252 -23.90 -2.19 2.77
N SER A 253 -24.16 -0.98 2.27
CA SER A 253 -25.38 -0.64 1.52
C SER A 253 -25.46 -1.24 0.12
N LYS A 254 -24.30 -1.56 -0.50
CA LYS A 254 -24.23 -2.22 -1.82
C LYS A 254 -24.90 -3.60 -1.88
N GLU A 255 -25.32 -4.14 -0.76
CA GLU A 255 -26.10 -5.37 -0.64
C GLU A 255 -27.49 -5.31 -1.31
N LYS A 256 -28.01 -4.12 -1.62
CA LYS A 256 -29.38 -4.00 -2.18
C LYS A 256 -29.49 -4.13 -3.71
N ASN A 257 -28.41 -4.05 -4.47
CA ASN A 257 -28.51 -3.92 -5.94
C ASN A 257 -27.84 -5.03 -6.77
N GLU A 258 -27.28 -6.07 -6.15
CA GLU A 258 -26.74 -7.23 -6.88
C GLU A 258 -27.63 -8.47 -6.68
N LYS A 259 -28.89 -8.31 -7.13
CA LYS A 259 -29.70 -9.41 -7.65
C LYS A 259 -30.15 -9.02 -9.05
N VAL A 260 -29.29 -9.24 -10.04
CA VAL A 260 -29.67 -9.44 -11.45
C VAL A 260 -28.75 -10.49 -12.03
#